data_AF-A0A5Q3QD00-F1
#
_entry.id   AF-A0A5Q3QD00-F1
#
_cell.length_a   1.000
_cell.length_b   1.000
_cell.length_c   1.000
_cell.angle_alpha   90.00
_cell.angle_beta   90.00
_cell.angle_gamma   90.00
#
_symmetry.space_group_name_H-M   'P 1'
#
loop_
_entity.id
_entity.type
_entity.pdbx_description
1 polymer ?
#
loop_
_entity_poly.entity_id
_entity_poly.type
_entity_poly.pdbx_seq_one_letter_code
_entity_poly.pdbx_strand_id
1 'polypeptide(L)'
;MTTTAMALDTLAQLDPVAQTGLGTEGIRGWILNNLLPLLLITVAILLLWLGGGKGDNAGVMRRVGGVFIALAIIGLAVTGSGVDIGTFIAGLFSTSSG
;
A
#
# COMPACT_ATOMS: atom_id res chain seq x y z
N MET A 1 5.28 26.84 -43.30
CA MET A 1 4.57 26.94 -42.00
C MET A 1 3.94 25.63 -41.53
N THR A 2 3.76 24.62 -42.39
CA THR A 2 3.18 23.31 -42.03
C THR A 2 4.08 22.43 -41.15
N THR A 3 5.40 22.43 -41.36
CA THR A 3 6.34 21.57 -40.62
C THR A 3 6.36 21.84 -39.11
N THR A 4 6.28 23.11 -38.71
CA THR A 4 6.28 23.52 -37.30
C THR A 4 5.02 23.07 -36.56
N ALA A 5 3.86 23.10 -37.24
CA ALA A 5 2.60 22.63 -36.67
C ALA A 5 2.62 21.12 -36.39
N MET A 6 3.12 20.31 -37.35
CA MET A 6 3.27 18.87 -37.14
C MET A 6 4.24 18.54 -35.98
N ALA A 7 5.31 19.33 -35.81
CA ALA A 7 6.24 19.16 -34.70
C ALA A 7 5.56 19.41 -33.34
N LEU A 8 4.76 20.47 -33.22
CA LEU A 8 3.96 20.76 -32.02
C LEU A 8 2.94 19.64 -31.71
N ASP A 9 2.26 19.12 -32.73
CA ASP A 9 1.33 17.99 -32.59
C ASP A 9 2.06 16.73 -32.10
N THR A 10 3.23 16.40 -32.67
CA THR A 10 4.02 15.24 -32.21
C THR A 10 4.54 15.40 -30.78
N LEU A 11 4.90 16.62 -30.35
CA LEU A 11 5.31 16.88 -28.97
C LEU A 11 4.13 16.76 -27.99
N ALA A 12 2.95 17.29 -28.37
CA ALA A 12 1.71 17.14 -27.61
C ALA A 12 1.22 15.68 -27.55
N GLN A 13 1.54 14.84 -28.54
CA GLN A 13 1.23 13.41 -28.56
C GLN A 13 2.26 12.55 -27.81
N LEU A 14 3.49 13.04 -27.59
CA LEU A 14 4.50 12.39 -26.75
C LEU A 14 4.23 12.60 -25.25
N ASP A 15 3.59 13.71 -24.86
CA ASP A 15 3.22 14.03 -23.48
C ASP A 15 2.28 12.98 -22.83
N PRO A 16 1.14 12.55 -23.42
CA PRO A 16 0.30 11.50 -22.84
C PRO A 16 0.99 10.13 -22.75
N VAL A 17 1.97 9.86 -23.63
CA VAL A 17 2.75 8.61 -23.61
C VAL A 17 3.84 8.64 -22.52
N ALA A 18 4.42 9.81 -22.26
CA ALA A 18 5.32 10.02 -21.11
C ALA A 18 4.56 10.02 -19.77
N GLN A 19 3.31 10.50 -19.76
CA GLN A 19 2.42 10.51 -18.60
C GLN A 19 1.81 9.13 -18.29
N THR A 20 1.79 8.18 -19.25
CA THR A 20 1.68 6.74 -18.94
C THR A 20 2.95 6.22 -18.29
N GLY A 21 3.29 6.77 -17.12
CA GLY A 21 4.33 6.26 -16.24
C GLY A 21 4.10 4.77 -15.97
N LEU A 22 5.19 3.99 -16.07
CA LEU A 22 5.24 2.53 -16.00
C LEU A 22 4.09 1.94 -15.16
N GLY A 23 3.09 1.40 -15.86
CA GLY A 23 1.71 1.19 -15.36
C GLY A 23 1.57 0.18 -14.22
N THR A 24 2.07 0.54 -13.04
CA THR A 24 1.95 -0.28 -11.82
C THR A 24 0.51 -0.37 -11.33
N GLU A 25 -0.42 0.44 -11.83
CA GLU A 25 -1.84 0.35 -11.49
C GLU A 25 -2.45 -1.03 -11.79
N GLY A 26 -2.08 -1.66 -12.90
CA GLY A 26 -2.54 -3.02 -13.22
C GLY A 26 -2.05 -4.06 -12.20
N ILE A 27 -0.79 -3.95 -11.79
CA ILE A 27 -0.18 -4.85 -10.80
C ILE A 27 -0.71 -4.56 -9.39
N ARG A 28 -0.82 -3.28 -9.00
CA ARG A 28 -1.41 -2.82 -7.73
C ARG A 28 -2.86 -3.27 -7.63
N GLY A 29 -3.66 -3.06 -8.66
CA GLY A 29 -5.05 -3.52 -8.73
C GLY A 29 -5.16 -5.05 -8.63
N TRP A 30 -4.30 -5.79 -9.33
CA TRP A 30 -4.26 -7.26 -9.22
C TRP A 30 -3.90 -7.73 -7.80
N ILE A 31 -2.89 -7.12 -7.17
CA ILE A 31 -2.49 -7.42 -5.78
C ILE A 31 -3.64 -7.12 -4.82
N LEU A 32 -4.24 -5.93 -4.88
CA LEU A 32 -5.27 -5.50 -3.94
C LEU A 32 -6.59 -6.28 -4.08
N ASN A 33 -6.96 -6.66 -5.30
CA ASN A 33 -8.24 -7.33 -5.56
C ASN A 33 -8.15 -8.87 -5.47
N ASN A 34 -6.95 -9.47 -5.53
CA ASN A 34 -6.78 -10.93 -5.52
C ASN A 34 -5.83 -11.40 -4.41
N LEU A 35 -4.56 -10.97 -4.46
CA LEU A 35 -3.51 -11.46 -3.56
C LEU A 35 -3.80 -11.09 -2.10
N LEU A 36 -4.20 -9.85 -1.84
CA LEU A 36 -4.47 -9.35 -0.49
C LEU A 36 -5.65 -10.09 0.18
N PRO A 37 -6.84 -10.23 -0.44
CA PRO A 37 -7.92 -11.09 0.08
C PRO A 37 -7.48 -12.53 0.38
N LEU A 38 -6.74 -13.16 -0.53
CA LEU A 38 -6.27 -14.54 -0.36
C LEU A 38 -5.28 -14.68 0.81
N LEU A 39 -4.39 -13.70 1.00
CA LEU A 39 -3.46 -13.64 2.13
C LEU A 39 -4.24 -13.54 3.46
N LEU A 40 -5.27 -12.69 3.52
CA LEU A 40 -6.08 -12.53 4.72
C LEU A 40 -6.91 -13.78 5.05
N ILE A 41 -7.46 -14.48 4.04
CA ILE A 41 -8.11 -15.77 4.23
C ILE A 41 -7.10 -16.82 4.73
N THR A 42 -5.91 -16.89 4.13
CA THR A 42 -4.84 -17.82 4.54
C THR A 42 -4.47 -17.60 6.00
N VAL A 43 -4.30 -16.34 6.40
CA VAL A 43 -4.04 -15.93 7.78
C VAL A 43 -5.21 -16.29 8.71
N ALA A 44 -6.45 -16.02 8.32
CA ALA A 44 -7.62 -16.34 9.13
C ALA A 44 -7.76 -17.85 9.39
N ILE A 45 -7.48 -18.68 8.38
CA ILE A 45 -7.43 -20.15 8.52
C ILE A 45 -6.29 -20.56 9.46
N LEU A 46 -5.11 -19.93 9.35
CA LEU A 46 -3.98 -20.17 10.25
C LEU A 46 -4.35 -19.85 11.71
N LEU A 47 -5.00 -18.71 11.95
CA LEU A 47 -5.46 -18.30 13.29
C LEU A 47 -6.55 -19.22 13.84
N LEU A 48 -7.47 -19.70 12.98
CA LEU A 48 -8.49 -20.68 13.34
C LEU A 48 -7.87 -22.05 13.72
N TRP A 49 -6.88 -22.51 12.94
CA TRP A 49 -6.15 -23.75 13.20
C TRP A 49 -5.41 -23.72 14.54
N LEU A 50 -4.84 -22.56 14.90
CA LEU A 50 -4.26 -22.32 16.22
C LEU A 50 -5.30 -22.28 17.34
N GLY A 51 -6.38 -21.51 17.15
CA GLY A 51 -7.41 -21.32 18.18
C GLY A 51 -8.20 -22.59 18.50
N GLY A 52 -8.38 -23.49 17.51
CA GLY A 52 -9.00 -24.80 17.72
C GLY A 52 -8.18 -25.74 18.61
N GLY A 53 -6.88 -25.48 18.78
CA GLY A 53 -5.98 -26.25 19.62
C GLY A 53 -6.01 -25.83 21.10
N LYS A 54 -6.96 -26.37 21.87
CA LYS A 54 -6.89 -26.43 23.36
C LYS A 54 -6.83 -25.07 24.10
N GLY A 55 -7.24 -23.97 23.46
CA GLY A 55 -7.41 -22.66 24.11
C GLY A 55 -6.14 -21.85 24.33
N ASP A 56 -5.08 -22.06 23.53
CA ASP A 56 -3.87 -21.23 23.56
C ASP A 56 -4.10 -19.82 22.98
N ASN A 57 -4.81 -19.00 23.74
CA ASN A 57 -5.10 -17.61 23.40
C ASN A 57 -3.80 -16.77 23.32
N ALA A 58 -2.73 -17.14 24.03
CA ALA A 58 -1.45 -16.44 23.96
C ALA A 58 -0.74 -16.70 22.62
N GLY A 59 -0.72 -17.95 22.16
CA GLY A 59 -0.20 -18.34 20.85
C GLY A 59 -0.98 -17.74 19.69
N VAL A 60 -2.31 -17.58 19.83
CA VAL A 60 -3.15 -16.85 18.87
C VAL A 60 -2.81 -15.36 18.88
N MET A 61 -2.85 -14.69 20.03
CA MET A 61 -2.66 -13.23 20.13
C MET A 61 -1.30 -12.76 19.60
N ARG A 62 -0.23 -13.54 19.82
CA ARG A 62 1.11 -13.23 19.27
C ARG A 62 1.12 -13.10 17.74
N ARG A 63 0.23 -13.81 17.05
CA ARG A 63 0.16 -13.82 15.58
C ARG A 63 -0.94 -12.89 15.06
N VAL A 64 -2.07 -12.76 15.76
CA VAL A 64 -3.06 -11.70 15.52
C VAL A 64 -2.39 -10.32 15.53
N GLY A 65 -1.52 -10.05 16.51
CA GLY A 65 -0.76 -8.79 16.58
C GLY A 65 0.11 -8.55 15.34
N GLY A 66 0.88 -9.54 14.90
CA GLY A 66 1.72 -9.44 13.69
C GLY A 66 0.91 -9.19 12.41
N VAL A 67 -0.26 -9.84 12.29
CA VAL A 67 -1.19 -9.64 11.18
C VAL A 67 -1.76 -8.23 11.18
N PHE A 68 -2.15 -7.72 12.36
CA PHE A 68 -2.70 -6.37 12.51
C PHE A 68 -1.67 -5.30 12.13
N ILE A 69 -0.40 -5.50 12.48
CA ILE A 69 0.72 -4.63 12.09
C ILE A 69 0.94 -4.67 10.57
N ALA A 70 0.96 -5.86 9.96
CA ALA A 70 1.11 -6.00 8.51
C ALA A 70 -0.04 -5.32 7.74
N LEU A 71 -1.28 -5.49 8.22
CA LEU A 71 -2.46 -4.80 7.68
C LEU A 71 -2.36 -3.28 7.78
N ALA A 72 -1.90 -2.74 8.92
CA ALA A 72 -1.70 -1.31 9.09
C ALA A 72 -0.67 -0.75 8.10
N ILE A 73 0.47 -1.44 7.92
CA ILE A 73 1.51 -1.06 6.96
C ILE A 73 0.97 -1.07 5.52
N ILE A 74 0.22 -2.11 5.14
CA ILE A 74 -0.42 -2.20 3.81
C ILE A 74 -1.43 -1.05 3.64
N GLY A 75 -2.24 -0.75 4.65
CA GLY A 75 -3.16 0.39 4.64
C GLY A 75 -2.46 1.71 4.34
N LEU A 76 -1.41 2.03 5.11
CA LEU A 76 -0.59 3.23 4.93
C LEU A 76 0.06 3.34 3.53
N ALA A 77 0.53 2.21 3.00
CA ALA A 77 1.13 2.15 1.66
C ALA A 77 0.08 2.32 0.54
N VAL A 78 -1.16 1.87 0.76
CA VAL A 78 -2.25 1.95 -0.23
C VAL A 78 -2.87 3.34 -0.27
N THR A 79 -3.03 4.00 0.88
CA THR A 79 -3.58 5.36 0.99
C THR A 79 -2.56 6.47 0.71
N GLY A 80 -1.26 6.18 0.85
CA GLY A 80 -0.20 7.19 0.78
C GLY A 80 -0.06 8.07 2.02
N SER A 81 -0.88 7.85 3.07
CA SER A 81 -0.94 8.70 4.27
C SER A 81 0.27 8.59 5.21
N GLY A 82 1.31 7.85 4.82
CA GLY A 82 2.55 7.71 5.58
C GLY A 82 3.33 9.03 5.74
N VAL A 83 3.22 9.94 4.77
CA VAL A 83 3.90 11.26 4.82
C VAL A 83 3.25 12.15 5.88
N ASP A 84 1.92 12.26 5.89
CA ASP A 84 1.18 13.10 6.85
C ASP A 84 1.38 12.62 8.28
N ILE A 85 1.33 11.29 8.49
CA ILE A 85 1.57 10.65 9.79
C ILE A 85 3.03 10.82 10.23
N GLY A 86 3.99 10.68 9.31
CA GLY A 86 5.41 10.92 9.60
C GLY A 86 5.68 12.37 9.99
N THR A 87 5.04 13.33 9.31
CA THR A 87 5.14 14.77 9.59
C THR A 87 4.51 15.11 10.94
N PHE A 88 3.34 14.55 11.26
CA PHE A 88 2.71 14.67 12.56
C PHE A 88 3.61 14.15 13.70
N ILE A 89 4.15 12.93 13.56
CA ILE A 89 5.03 12.33 14.59
C ILE A 89 6.33 13.12 14.73
N ALA A 90 6.95 13.57 13.63
CA ALA A 90 8.12 14.43 13.68
C ALA A 90 7.83 15.75 14.42
N GLY A 91 6.64 16.32 14.22
CA GLY A 91 6.12 17.49 14.93
C GLY A 91 6.16 17.35 16.46
N LEU A 92 5.84 16.16 16.99
CA LEU A 92 5.84 15.88 18.44
C LEU A 92 7.23 15.99 19.07
N PHE A 93 8.30 15.74 18.30
CA PHE A 93 9.68 15.80 18.79
C PHE A 93 10.39 17.11 18.40
N SER A 94 9.99 17.77 17.29
CA SER A 94 10.54 19.08 16.92
C SER A 94 10.13 20.22 17.86
N THR A 95 9.07 20.04 18.65
CA THR A 95 8.64 21.00 19.69
C THR A 95 9.43 20.84 21.00
N SER A 96 10.11 19.72 21.25
CA SER A 96 10.82 19.46 22.52
C SER A 96 12.31 19.85 22.53
N SER A 97 12.75 20.67 21.58
CA SER A 97 14.13 21.18 21.51
C SER A 97 14.15 22.72 21.48
N GLY A 98 13.87 23.29 22.65
CA GLY A 98 14.02 24.71 22.99
C GLY A 98 14.61 24.85 24.39
#